data_AF-A0A927ECR8-F1
#
_entry.id   AF-A0A927ECR8-F1
#
_cell.length_a   1.000
_cell.length_b   1.000
_cell.length_c   1.000
_cell.angle_alpha   90.00
_cell.angle_beta   90.00
_cell.angle_gamma   90.00
#
_symmetry.space_group_name_H-M   'P 1'
#
loop_
_entity.id
_entity.type
_entity.pdbx_description
1 polymer ?
#
loop_
_entity_poly.entity_id
_entity_poly.type
_entity_poly.pdbx_seq_one_letter_code
_entity_poly.pdbx_strand_id
1 'polypeptide(L)'
;MKPRFLILLPALLLGACAYQTSRTSIVVVTNTQGVIENCQKLGEIDGDSGFGSVVPLDKMRELTLNRLKIRGADMGGTHVFSEVADIKWAGGKTTGTVYKCNPG
;
A
#
# COMPACT_ATOMS: atom_id res chain seq x y z
N MET A 1 -44.17 -22.36 -11.65
CA MET A 1 -43.10 -21.34 -11.51
C MET A 1 -42.06 -21.90 -10.53
N LYS A 2 -40.80 -22.04 -10.97
CA LYS A 2 -39.78 -22.87 -10.29
C LYS A 2 -38.88 -21.96 -9.43
N PRO A 3 -38.77 -22.16 -8.11
CA PRO A 3 -38.00 -21.27 -7.23
C PRO A 3 -36.52 -21.67 -7.29
N ARG A 4 -35.84 -21.27 -8.37
CA ARG A 4 -34.41 -21.57 -8.58
C ARG A 4 -33.50 -20.36 -8.38
N PHE A 5 -34.05 -19.22 -7.97
CA PHE A 5 -33.31 -17.96 -7.87
C PHE A 5 -32.78 -17.64 -6.47
N LEU A 6 -33.25 -18.34 -5.43
CA LEU A 6 -32.91 -18.03 -4.03
C LEU A 6 -31.59 -18.65 -3.54
N ILE A 7 -30.94 -19.52 -4.33
CA ILE A 7 -29.70 -20.23 -3.92
C ILE A 7 -28.43 -19.48 -4.39
N LEU A 8 -28.56 -18.48 -5.27
CA LEU A 8 -27.41 -17.78 -5.84
C LEU A 8 -26.97 -16.54 -5.03
N LEU A 9 -27.84 -16.03 -4.14
CA LEU A 9 -27.54 -14.85 -3.31
C LEU A 9 -26.40 -15.05 -2.29
N PRO A 10 -26.29 -16.20 -1.57
CA PRO A 10 -25.25 -16.37 -0.55
C PRO A 10 -23.83 -16.47 -1.13
N ALA A 11 -23.69 -16.88 -2.40
CA ALA A 11 -22.39 -17.06 -3.04
C ALA A 11 -21.68 -15.73 -3.35
N LEU A 12 -22.42 -14.64 -3.57
CA LEU A 12 -21.83 -13.31 -3.82
C LEU A 12 -21.24 -12.67 -2.56
N LEU A 13 -21.73 -13.03 -1.36
CA LEU A 13 -21.27 -12.46 -0.10
C LEU A 13 -19.93 -13.04 0.37
N LEU A 14 -19.53 -14.21 -0.15
CA LEU A 14 -18.29 -14.90 0.23
C LEU A 14 -17.04 -14.34 -0.49
N GLY A 15 -17.19 -13.46 -1.48
CA GLY A 15 -16.08 -12.85 -2.22
C GLY A 15 -15.44 -11.63 -1.54
N ALA A 16 -16.05 -11.09 -0.47
CA ALA A 16 -15.59 -9.85 0.16
C ALA A 16 -14.42 -10.03 1.15
N CYS A 17 -14.00 -11.28 1.43
CA CYS A 17 -12.85 -11.60 2.28
C CYS A 17 -11.58 -11.91 1.49
N ALA A 18 -11.38 -11.29 0.31
CA ALA A 18 -10.05 -11.22 -0.26
C ALA A 18 -9.19 -10.38 0.69
N TYR A 19 -8.52 -11.04 1.63
CA TYR A 19 -7.54 -10.41 2.50
C TYR A 19 -6.50 -9.76 1.60
N GLN A 20 -6.54 -8.43 1.49
CA GLN A 20 -5.57 -7.57 0.78
C GLN A 20 -4.12 -7.71 1.32
N THR A 21 -3.87 -8.68 2.22
CA THR A 21 -2.60 -8.90 2.91
C THR A 21 -1.51 -9.38 1.96
N SER A 22 -1.80 -10.26 1.01
CA SER A 22 -0.75 -10.90 0.20
C SER A 22 -0.07 -9.94 -0.79
N ARG A 23 -0.82 -9.05 -1.46
CA ARG A 23 -0.22 -8.10 -2.41
C ARG A 23 0.49 -6.94 -1.72
N THR A 24 -0.04 -6.49 -0.58
CA THR A 24 0.54 -5.38 0.18
C THR A 24 1.72 -5.81 1.05
N SER A 25 1.79 -7.07 1.49
CA SER A 25 2.94 -7.62 2.21
C SER A 25 4.21 -7.72 1.35
N ILE A 26 4.06 -7.79 0.03
CA ILE A 26 5.17 -7.81 -0.93
C ILE A 26 5.80 -6.41 -1.05
N VAL A 27 5.05 -5.35 -0.77
CA VAL A 27 5.52 -3.98 -0.98
C VAL A 27 6.40 -3.52 0.17
N VAL A 28 7.66 -3.28 -0.14
CA VAL A 28 8.64 -2.74 0.81
C VAL A 28 8.73 -1.23 0.66
N VAL A 29 8.51 -0.48 1.75
CA VAL A 29 8.75 0.97 1.76
C VAL A 29 10.17 1.20 2.26
N THR A 30 10.97 1.94 1.51
CA THR A 30 12.40 2.18 1.79
C THR A 30 12.77 3.63 1.55
N ASN A 31 13.77 4.13 2.28
CA ASN A 31 14.44 5.42 2.00
C ASN A 31 15.85 5.23 1.42
N THR A 32 16.22 3.99 1.08
CA THR A 32 17.58 3.66 0.60
C THR A 32 17.58 3.53 -0.92
N GLN A 33 18.32 4.42 -1.59
CA GLN A 33 18.39 4.47 -3.05
C GLN A 33 18.90 3.15 -3.66
N GLY A 34 19.93 2.53 -3.08
CA GLY A 34 20.53 1.30 -3.59
C GLY A 34 19.57 0.11 -3.75
N VAL A 35 18.43 0.11 -3.05
CA VAL A 35 17.40 -0.93 -3.16
C VAL A 35 16.59 -0.82 -4.46
N ILE A 36 16.45 0.40 -5.01
CA ILE A 36 15.60 0.69 -6.16
C ILE A 36 16.36 1.00 -7.45
N GLU A 37 17.71 1.04 -7.40
CA GLU A 37 18.56 1.48 -8.52
C GLU A 37 18.32 0.71 -9.82
N ASN A 38 18.02 -0.59 -9.73
CA ASN A 38 17.77 -1.46 -10.88
C ASN A 38 16.28 -1.73 -11.12
N CYS A 39 15.39 -0.97 -10.49
CA CYS A 39 13.95 -1.20 -10.55
C CYS A 39 13.26 -0.22 -11.51
N GLN A 40 12.18 -0.68 -12.14
CA GLN A 40 11.39 0.15 -13.03
C GLN A 40 10.52 1.12 -12.21
N LYS A 41 10.67 2.43 -12.43
CA LYS A 41 9.76 3.45 -11.87
C LYS A 41 8.37 3.28 -12.50
N LEU A 42 7.34 3.15 -11.66
CA LEU A 42 5.95 3.06 -12.09
C LEU A 42 5.18 4.38 -11.96
N GLY A 43 5.53 5.20 -10.96
CA GLY A 43 4.85 6.48 -10.73
C GLY A 43 4.97 6.96 -9.29
N GLU A 44 4.25 8.03 -8.96
CA GLU A 44 4.23 8.63 -7.62
C GLU A 44 2.87 8.45 -6.97
N ILE A 45 2.88 8.27 -5.65
CA ILE A 45 1.69 8.05 -4.81
C ILE A 45 1.78 8.90 -3.55
N ASP A 46 0.63 9.15 -2.94
CA ASP A 46 0.53 9.84 -1.66
C ASP A 46 -0.02 8.92 -0.56
N GLY A 47 0.71 8.80 0.53
CA GLY A 47 0.32 8.05 1.72
C GLY A 47 -0.55 8.83 2.70
N ASP A 48 -0.92 10.09 2.42
CA ASP A 48 -1.66 10.91 3.36
C ASP A 48 -2.98 10.25 3.80
N SER A 49 -3.23 10.39 5.09
CA SER A 49 -4.41 9.90 5.78
C SER A 49 -5.56 10.90 5.82
N GLY A 50 -5.24 12.20 5.75
CA GLY A 50 -6.13 13.27 6.19
C GLY A 50 -6.28 13.38 7.73
N PHE A 51 -5.66 12.48 8.50
CA PHE A 51 -5.70 12.44 9.98
C PHE A 51 -4.47 13.09 10.65
N GLY A 52 -3.63 13.80 9.86
CA GLY A 52 -2.35 14.42 10.26
C GLY A 52 -2.34 15.17 11.58
N SER A 53 -3.41 15.89 11.87
CA SER A 53 -3.52 16.78 13.02
C SER A 53 -4.13 16.14 14.27
N VAL A 54 -4.70 14.94 14.14
CA VAL A 54 -5.54 14.34 15.20
C VAL A 54 -4.86 13.14 15.87
N VAL A 55 -3.91 12.49 15.20
CA VAL A 55 -3.23 11.32 15.73
C VAL A 55 -1.74 11.60 16.02
N PRO A 56 -1.15 10.96 17.04
CA PRO A 56 0.27 11.07 17.33
C PRO A 56 1.17 10.75 16.13
N LEU A 57 2.39 11.31 16.12
CA LEU A 57 3.31 11.21 14.98
C LEU A 57 3.69 9.76 14.63
N ASP A 58 3.89 8.90 15.63
CA ASP A 58 4.16 7.48 15.46
C ASP A 58 3.00 6.77 14.75
N LYS A 59 1.76 7.08 15.14
CA LYS A 59 0.56 6.55 14.47
C LYS A 59 0.38 7.12 13.07
N MET A 60 0.69 8.40 12.88
CA MET A 60 0.74 9.01 11.55
C MET A 60 1.72 8.29 10.62
N ARG A 61 2.90 7.95 11.13
CA ARG A 61 3.92 7.21 10.38
C ARG A 61 3.40 5.83 9.98
N GLU A 62 2.86 5.07 10.93
CA GLU A 62 2.30 3.74 10.67
C GLU A 62 1.19 3.78 9.61
N LEU A 63 0.26 4.73 9.72
CA LEU A 63 -0.83 4.91 8.77
C LEU A 63 -0.33 5.27 7.37
N THR A 64 0.64 6.18 7.29
CA THR A 64 1.25 6.61 6.03
C THR A 64 1.98 5.45 5.36
N LEU A 65 2.78 4.69 6.10
CA LEU A 65 3.48 3.50 5.59
C LEU A 65 2.50 2.46 5.06
N ASN A 66 1.42 2.19 5.78
CA ASN A 66 0.39 1.24 5.35
C ASN A 66 -0.29 1.69 4.06
N ARG A 67 -0.65 2.98 3.95
CA ARG A 67 -1.25 3.53 2.72
C ARG A 67 -0.30 3.49 1.53
N LEU A 68 0.98 3.80 1.75
CA LEU A 68 2.01 3.69 0.71
C LEU A 68 2.13 2.25 0.20
N LYS A 69 2.12 1.25 1.08
CA LYS A 69 2.12 -0.17 0.69
C LYS A 69 0.89 -0.56 -0.12
N ILE A 70 -0.30 -0.12 0.31
CA ILE A 70 -1.56 -0.40 -0.40
C ILE A 70 -1.51 0.18 -1.81
N ARG A 71 -1.25 1.49 -1.94
CA ARG A 71 -1.22 2.15 -3.25
C ARG A 71 -0.08 1.64 -4.14
N GLY A 72 1.07 1.33 -3.54
CA GLY A 72 2.18 0.70 -4.27
C GLY A 72 1.77 -0.66 -4.85
N ALA A 73 1.03 -1.46 -4.08
CA ALA A 73 0.53 -2.76 -4.53
C ALA A 73 -0.57 -2.61 -5.61
N ASP A 74 -1.46 -1.63 -5.46
CA ASP A 74 -2.50 -1.33 -6.45
C ASP A 74 -1.91 -0.91 -7.80
N MET A 75 -0.74 -0.26 -7.80
CA MET A 75 0.03 0.06 -9.01
C MET A 75 0.85 -1.14 -9.56
N GLY A 76 0.82 -2.29 -8.90
CA GLY A 76 1.63 -3.46 -9.28
C GLY A 76 3.13 -3.31 -8.97
N GLY A 77 3.46 -2.41 -8.03
CA GLY A 77 4.80 -2.22 -7.53
C GLY A 77 5.21 -3.25 -6.48
N THR A 78 6.50 -3.29 -6.22
CA THR A 78 7.14 -4.13 -5.19
C THR A 78 7.86 -3.29 -4.14
N HIS A 79 8.24 -2.07 -4.49
CA HIS A 79 8.99 -1.16 -3.63
C HIS A 79 8.39 0.23 -3.73
N VAL A 80 8.44 0.97 -2.63
CA VAL A 80 8.07 2.38 -2.58
C VAL A 80 9.22 3.14 -1.94
N PHE A 81 9.82 4.06 -2.68
CA PHE A 81 10.84 4.97 -2.15
C PHE A 81 10.16 6.17 -1.50
N SER A 82 10.36 6.36 -0.19
CA SER A 82 9.75 7.46 0.57
C SER A 82 10.56 7.80 1.81
N GLU A 83 10.62 9.10 2.14
CA GLU A 83 11.23 9.62 3.37
C GLU A 83 10.53 9.13 4.64
N VAL A 84 9.26 8.72 4.54
CA VAL A 84 8.48 8.18 5.68
C VAL A 84 9.12 6.91 6.25
N ALA A 85 9.88 6.16 5.44
CA ALA A 85 10.61 4.98 5.90
C ALA A 85 11.79 5.32 6.82
N ASP A 86 12.35 6.54 6.75
CA ASP A 86 13.44 6.97 7.62
C ASP A 86 12.96 7.04 9.07
N ILE A 87 13.64 6.37 10.00
CA ILE A 87 13.31 6.40 11.44
C ILE A 87 13.28 7.82 12.03
N LYS A 88 13.97 8.77 11.41
CA LYS A 88 14.02 10.19 11.81
C LYS A 88 12.90 11.05 11.21
N TRP A 89 11.97 10.44 10.47
CA TRP A 89 10.86 11.18 9.85
C TRP A 89 10.00 11.89 10.89
N ALA A 90 9.85 13.21 10.72
CA ALA A 90 9.20 14.10 11.67
C ALA A 90 7.84 14.64 11.21
N GLY A 91 7.13 13.91 10.34
CA GLY A 91 5.81 14.32 9.84
C GLY A 91 5.87 15.24 8.61
N GLY A 92 6.94 15.11 7.81
CA GLY A 92 7.12 15.85 6.56
C GLY A 92 6.31 15.25 5.41
N LYS A 93 6.92 15.13 4.23
CA LYS A 93 6.24 14.57 3.04
C LYS A 93 5.77 13.14 3.28
N THR A 94 4.56 12.86 2.82
CA THR A 94 3.89 11.54 2.84
C THR A 94 3.92 10.83 1.49
N THR A 95 4.50 11.48 0.48
CA THR A 95 4.60 10.95 -0.88
C THR A 95 5.65 9.85 -0.99
N GLY A 96 5.46 8.96 -1.95
CA GLY A 96 6.44 7.95 -2.32
C GLY A 96 6.45 7.68 -3.83
N THR A 97 7.60 7.24 -4.33
CA THR A 97 7.73 6.78 -5.72
C THR A 97 7.65 5.26 -5.76
N VAL A 98 6.75 4.71 -6.57
CA VAL A 98 6.54 3.27 -6.72
C VAL A 98 7.51 2.70 -7.75
N TYR A 99 8.11 1.57 -7.40
CA TYR A 99 9.02 0.82 -8.25
C TYR A 99 8.61 -0.65 -8.35
N LYS A 100 8.82 -1.23 -9.52
CA LYS A 100 8.74 -2.66 -9.79
C LYS A 100 10.15 -3.22 -9.95
N CYS A 101 10.56 -4.02 -8.99
CA CYS A 101 11.82 -4.76 -9.03
C CYS A 101 11.49 -6.17 -9.52
N ASN A 102 12.30 -6.68 -10.46
CA ASN A 102 12.22 -8.09 -10.79
C ASN A 102 12.91 -8.87 -9.66
N PRO A 103 12.32 -9.96 -9.15
CA PRO A 103 13.11 -10.94 -8.41
C PRO A 103 14.17 -11.45 -9.38
N GLY A 104 15.43 -11.21 -9.04
CA GLY A 104 16.57 -11.79 -9.76
C GLY A 104 16.55 -13.31 -9.72
#